data_AF-A0A512BKY5-F1
#
_entry.id   AF-A0A512BKY5-F1
#
_cell.length_a   1.000
_cell.length_b   1.000
_cell.length_c   1.000
_cell.angle_alpha   90.00
_cell.angle_beta   90.00
_cell.angle_gamma   90.00
#
_symmetry.space_group_name_H-M   'P 1'
#
loop_
_entity.id
_entity.type
_entity.pdbx_description
1 polymer ?
#
loop_
_entity_poly.entity_id
_entity_poly.type
_entity_poly.pdbx_seq_one_letter_code
_entity_poly.pdbx_strand_id
1 'polypeptide(L)'
;MSEYRDFVRDFPLRCHDLLKTFEPGAKLRDREVTLLLAVASAGLVVPYERLRPDRPHTSGDAQRFSQAAAALAEELDKTLESFLGEASAREWLVGTTSGLNGPPDAWSGFGAVKPANKKRARTILKTVRNALAHGNVWARGNPIGELVLAREIWVDEKLREFEFLRASPQAFRGLLDTWFDGLKKQDINHIAGAVALDEAA
;
A
#
# COMPACT_ATOMS: atom_id res chain seq x y z
N MET A 1 0.02 -7.14 27.54
CA MET A 1 0.24 -6.04 26.58
C MET A 1 -1.13 -5.51 26.19
N SER A 2 -1.62 -4.50 26.91
CA SER A 2 -2.98 -3.98 26.72
C SER A 2 -2.93 -2.87 25.67
N GLU A 3 -3.32 -3.24 24.44
CA GLU A 3 -3.79 -2.36 23.35
C GLU A 3 -2.74 -1.59 22.53
N TYR A 4 -3.03 -1.48 21.22
CA TYR A 4 -2.36 -0.54 20.33
C TYR A 4 -2.82 0.88 20.69
N ARG A 5 -1.89 1.85 20.68
CA ARG A 5 -2.25 3.27 20.95
C ARG A 5 -3.18 3.82 19.86
N ASP A 6 -2.90 3.46 18.62
CA ASP A 6 -3.71 3.79 17.45
C ASP A 6 -3.35 2.87 16.27
N PHE A 7 -4.27 2.77 15.30
CA PHE A 7 -4.10 1.94 14.10
C PHE A 7 -3.51 2.69 12.90
N VAL A 8 -3.18 3.97 13.08
CA VAL A 8 -2.64 4.84 12.03
C VAL A 8 -1.10 4.87 12.05
N ARG A 9 -0.50 4.78 13.24
CA ARG A 9 0.94 4.88 13.50
C ARG A 9 1.45 3.75 14.37
N ASP A 10 0.94 3.53 15.58
CA ASP A 10 1.49 2.49 16.48
C ASP A 10 1.41 1.09 15.86
N PHE A 11 0.23 0.71 15.36
CA PHE A 11 0.04 -0.57 14.66
C PHE A 11 0.99 -0.79 13.47
N PRO A 12 1.03 0.09 12.44
CA PRO A 12 1.91 -0.12 11.30
C PRO A 12 3.41 -0.04 11.64
N LEU A 13 3.82 0.74 12.65
CA LEU A 13 5.21 0.73 13.11
C LEU A 13 5.61 -0.61 13.72
N ARG A 14 4.72 -1.27 14.46
CA ARG A 14 4.97 -2.64 14.93
C ARG A 14 5.02 -3.64 13.79
N CYS A 15 4.21 -3.45 12.73
CA CYS A 15 4.32 -4.26 11.51
C CYS A 15 5.69 -4.10 10.85
N HIS A 16 6.22 -2.87 10.81
CA HIS A 16 7.57 -2.58 10.31
C HIS A 16 8.65 -3.25 11.18
N ASP A 17 8.51 -3.21 12.50
CA ASP A 17 9.43 -3.88 13.41
C ASP A 17 9.42 -5.40 13.22
N LEU A 18 8.24 -6.01 13.01
CA LEU A 18 8.11 -7.43 12.67
C LEU A 18 8.84 -7.74 11.36
N LEU A 19 8.67 -6.92 10.32
CA LEU A 19 9.38 -7.09 9.05
C LEU A 19 10.89 -7.12 9.27
N LYS A 20 11.45 -6.12 9.96
CA LYS A 20 12.89 -6.03 10.23
C LYS A 20 13.41 -7.20 11.07
N THR A 21 12.64 -7.60 12.08
CA THR A 21 13.03 -8.67 13.01
C THR A 21 13.09 -10.02 12.30
N PHE A 22 12.12 -10.33 11.45
CA PHE A 22 11.99 -11.65 10.84
C PHE A 22 12.59 -11.76 9.45
N GLU A 23 12.92 -10.66 8.78
CA GLU A 23 13.45 -10.67 7.42
C GLU A 23 14.71 -11.53 7.24
N PRO A 24 15.75 -11.46 8.11
CA PRO A 24 16.93 -12.31 7.94
C PRO A 24 16.58 -13.80 7.97
N GLY A 25 15.72 -14.22 8.90
CA GLY A 25 15.26 -15.60 9.01
C GLY A 25 14.31 -16.04 7.91
N ALA A 26 13.55 -15.10 7.32
CA ALA A 26 12.70 -15.35 6.16
C ALA A 26 13.53 -15.55 4.89
N LYS A 27 14.56 -14.72 4.66
CA LYS A 27 15.51 -14.85 3.54
C LYS A 27 16.25 -16.19 3.57
N LEU A 28 16.70 -16.63 4.74
CA LEU A 28 17.35 -17.95 4.91
C LEU A 28 16.44 -19.15 4.57
N ARG A 29 15.13 -18.92 4.41
CA ARG A 29 14.12 -19.96 4.17
C ARG A 29 13.31 -19.69 2.91
N ASP A 30 13.75 -18.77 2.04
CA ASP A 30 13.06 -18.36 0.81
C ASP A 30 11.60 -17.92 1.05
N ARG A 31 11.37 -17.16 2.13
CA ARG A 31 10.04 -16.68 2.59
C ARG A 31 9.96 -15.16 2.72
N GLU A 32 10.98 -14.44 2.28
CA GLU A 32 11.06 -12.98 2.41
C GLU A 32 9.93 -12.27 1.67
N VAL A 33 9.55 -12.74 0.47
CA VAL A 33 8.42 -12.18 -0.28
C VAL A 33 7.10 -12.43 0.45
N THR A 34 6.92 -13.62 1.01
CA THR A 34 5.73 -13.93 1.83
C THR A 34 5.64 -13.02 3.06
N LEU A 35 6.77 -12.79 3.75
CA LEU A 35 6.82 -11.86 4.88
C LEU A 35 6.48 -10.43 4.45
N LEU A 36 7.03 -9.96 3.32
CA LEU A 36 6.75 -8.63 2.77
C LEU A 36 5.26 -8.44 2.49
N LEU A 37 4.64 -9.41 1.81
CA LEU A 37 3.20 -9.37 1.50
C LEU A 37 2.35 -9.42 2.78
N ALA A 38 2.70 -10.28 3.74
CA ALA A 38 1.98 -10.38 5.00
C ALA A 38 2.02 -9.06 5.79
N VAL A 39 3.20 -8.43 5.88
CA VAL A 39 3.36 -7.14 6.55
C VAL A 39 2.62 -6.04 5.79
N ALA A 40 2.70 -5.99 4.45
CA ALA A 40 2.01 -4.98 3.65
C ALA A 40 0.48 -5.04 3.82
N SER A 41 -0.09 -6.26 3.84
CA SER A 41 -1.52 -6.47 4.01
C SER A 41 -2.07 -5.90 5.32
N ALA A 42 -1.25 -5.75 6.36
CA ALA A 42 -1.64 -5.14 7.62
C ALA A 42 -1.13 -3.68 7.74
N GLY A 43 0.19 -3.49 7.64
CA GLY A 43 0.87 -2.23 7.92
C GLY A 43 0.68 -1.14 6.84
N LEU A 44 0.25 -1.51 5.64
CA LEU A 44 -0.11 -0.55 4.59
C LEU A 44 -1.62 -0.38 4.48
N VAL A 45 -2.36 -1.48 4.32
CA VAL A 45 -3.80 -1.43 4.03
C VAL A 45 -4.58 -0.78 5.18
N VAL A 46 -4.33 -1.17 6.43
CA VAL A 46 -5.10 -0.66 7.59
C VAL A 46 -4.98 0.86 7.76
N PRO A 47 -3.78 1.45 7.88
CA PRO A 47 -3.66 2.91 8.00
C PRO A 47 -4.14 3.65 6.75
N TYR A 48 -3.92 3.10 5.55
CA TYR A 48 -4.44 3.70 4.32
C TYR A 48 -5.97 3.78 4.34
N GLU A 49 -6.66 2.69 4.67
CA GLU A 49 -8.13 2.67 4.74
C GLU A 49 -8.68 3.60 5.81
N ARG A 50 -7.98 3.75 6.94
CA ARG A 50 -8.38 4.61 8.06
C ARG A 50 -8.19 6.10 7.78
N LEU A 51 -7.20 6.46 6.96
CA LEU A 51 -6.86 7.85 6.66
C LEU A 51 -7.32 8.37 5.30
N ARG A 52 -7.74 7.51 4.36
CA ARG A 52 -8.03 7.96 2.99
C ARG A 52 -9.16 9.02 2.95
N PRO A 53 -9.02 10.07 2.13
CA PRO A 53 -9.99 11.16 2.08
C PRO A 53 -11.23 10.86 1.22
N ASP A 54 -11.14 9.91 0.29
CA ASP A 54 -12.17 9.64 -0.71
C ASP A 54 -13.34 8.79 -0.18
N ARG A 55 -13.11 8.04 0.90
CA ARG A 55 -14.17 7.24 1.54
C ARG A 55 -13.91 7.14 3.05
N PRO A 56 -14.76 7.75 3.89
CA PRO A 56 -14.58 7.72 5.33
C PRO A 56 -14.66 6.29 5.87
N HIS A 57 -13.77 5.96 6.79
CA HIS A 57 -13.79 4.71 7.53
C HIS A 57 -14.71 4.82 8.74
N THR A 58 -15.36 3.72 9.13
CA THR A 58 -16.30 3.69 10.26
C THR A 58 -15.65 4.01 11.61
N SER A 59 -14.32 3.95 11.72
CA SER A 59 -13.59 4.34 12.93
C SER A 59 -13.47 5.85 13.13
N GLY A 60 -13.73 6.68 12.11
CA GLY A 60 -13.56 8.13 12.19
C GLY A 60 -12.11 8.61 12.28
N ASP A 61 -11.11 7.75 12.04
CA ASP A 61 -9.69 8.10 12.23
C ASP A 61 -9.22 9.25 11.34
N ALA A 62 -9.71 9.35 10.09
CA ALA A 62 -9.40 10.48 9.22
C ALA A 62 -9.86 11.84 9.81
N GLN A 63 -10.94 11.85 10.59
CA GLN A 63 -11.44 13.06 11.26
C GLN A 63 -10.66 13.31 12.55
N ARG A 64 -10.46 12.26 13.37
CA ARG A 64 -9.70 12.30 14.62
C ARG A 64 -8.24 12.73 14.39
N PHE A 65 -7.65 12.31 13.29
CA PHE A 65 -6.27 12.58 12.90
C PHE A 65 -6.21 13.36 11.58
N SER A 66 -7.00 14.45 11.50
CA SER A 66 -7.17 15.25 10.29
C SER A 66 -5.86 15.79 9.69
N GLN A 67 -4.89 16.14 10.53
CA GLN A 67 -3.56 16.56 10.07
C GLN A 67 -2.83 15.41 9.36
N ALA A 68 -2.85 14.20 9.91
CA ALA A 68 -2.24 13.04 9.29
C ALA A 68 -2.96 12.62 8.00
N ALA A 69 -4.29 12.73 7.97
CA ALA A 69 -5.07 12.49 6.76
C ALA A 69 -4.76 13.51 5.65
N ALA A 70 -4.63 14.80 6.00
CA ALA A 70 -4.26 15.86 5.06
C ALA A 70 -2.84 15.68 4.52
N ALA A 71 -1.88 15.40 5.40
CA ALA A 71 -0.50 15.14 5.01
C ALA A 71 -0.39 13.88 4.12
N LEU A 72 -1.13 12.81 4.43
CA LEU A 72 -1.22 11.65 3.55
C LEU A 72 -1.80 12.04 2.18
N ALA A 73 -2.88 12.83 2.13
CA ALA A 73 -3.48 13.25 0.87
C ALA A 73 -2.48 14.03 0.00
N GLU A 74 -1.68 14.91 0.59
CA GLU A 74 -0.61 15.65 -0.09
C GLU A 74 0.46 14.70 -0.66
N GLU A 75 0.98 13.77 0.14
CA GLU A 75 1.95 12.77 -0.31
C GLU A 75 1.39 11.90 -1.45
N LEU A 76 0.12 11.52 -1.37
CA LEU A 76 -0.55 10.69 -2.38
C LEU A 76 -0.72 11.41 -3.72
N ASP A 77 -0.78 12.73 -3.73
CA ASP A 77 -0.94 13.51 -4.95
C ASP A 77 0.40 13.79 -5.67
N LYS A 78 1.53 13.50 -5.02
CA LYS A 78 2.87 13.49 -5.65
C LYS A 78 2.99 12.35 -6.68
N THR A 79 3.93 12.49 -7.60
CA THR A 79 4.33 11.38 -8.47
C THR A 79 5.04 10.29 -7.67
N LEU A 80 5.05 9.05 -8.19
CA LEU A 80 5.75 7.94 -7.54
C LEU A 80 7.25 8.24 -7.35
N GLU A 81 7.86 8.92 -8.32
CA GLU A 81 9.24 9.41 -8.24
C GLU A 81 9.47 10.40 -7.10
N SER A 82 8.57 11.37 -6.90
CA SER A 82 8.68 12.30 -5.78
C SER A 82 8.38 11.63 -4.44
N PHE A 83 7.57 10.56 -4.43
CA PHE A 83 7.22 9.81 -3.24
C PHE A 83 8.34 8.85 -2.80
N LEU A 84 8.89 8.04 -3.71
CA LEU A 84 9.90 7.00 -3.41
C LEU A 84 11.35 7.41 -3.70
N GLY A 85 11.55 8.52 -4.39
CA GLY A 85 12.81 8.84 -5.06
C GLY A 85 12.91 8.21 -6.45
N GLU A 86 13.73 8.82 -7.31
CA GLU A 86 13.83 8.46 -8.73
C GLU A 86 14.30 7.02 -8.98
N ALA A 87 15.35 6.58 -8.29
CA ALA A 87 15.90 5.23 -8.48
C ALA A 87 14.85 4.15 -8.19
N SER A 88 14.23 4.21 -7.01
CA SER A 88 13.18 3.28 -6.59
C SER A 88 11.96 3.31 -7.53
N ALA A 89 11.54 4.50 -7.98
CA ALA A 89 10.35 4.63 -8.82
C ALA A 89 10.51 4.07 -10.23
N ARG A 90 11.74 3.97 -10.76
CA ARG A 90 12.02 3.38 -12.09
C ARG A 90 11.86 1.86 -12.12
N GLU A 91 11.95 1.19 -10.97
CA GLU A 91 11.72 -0.26 -10.88
C GLU A 91 10.24 -0.65 -10.95
N TRP A 92 9.34 0.34 -10.85
CA TRP A 92 7.91 0.10 -10.97
C TRP A 92 7.45 0.26 -12.41
N LEU A 93 6.79 -0.79 -12.91
CA LEU A 93 6.17 -0.82 -14.22
C LEU A 93 4.66 -0.94 -14.07
N VAL A 94 3.93 -0.45 -15.07
CA VAL A 94 2.47 -0.48 -15.12
C VAL A 94 2.00 -0.92 -16.51
N GLY A 95 0.95 -1.72 -16.54
CA GLY A 95 0.28 -2.15 -17.76
C GLY A 95 -1.21 -2.38 -17.52
N THR A 96 -1.93 -2.72 -18.59
CA THR A 96 -3.33 -3.14 -18.51
C THR A 96 -3.55 -4.45 -19.22
N THR A 97 -4.60 -5.17 -18.81
CA THR A 97 -5.01 -6.44 -19.42
C THR A 97 -6.53 -6.59 -19.39
N SER A 98 -7.09 -7.35 -20.32
CA SER A 98 -8.54 -7.60 -20.37
C SER A 98 -8.99 -8.66 -19.36
N GLY A 99 -8.08 -9.46 -18.81
CA GLY A 99 -8.41 -10.52 -17.87
C GLY A 99 -7.21 -11.05 -17.09
N LEU A 100 -7.47 -11.60 -15.91
CA LEU A 100 -6.47 -12.20 -15.01
C LEU A 100 -6.49 -13.73 -15.04
N ASN A 101 -6.94 -14.31 -16.17
CA ASN A 101 -7.04 -15.76 -16.32
C ASN A 101 -5.65 -16.37 -16.53
N GLY A 102 -5.26 -17.28 -15.64
CA GLY A 102 -3.97 -17.96 -15.70
C GLY A 102 -2.79 -17.13 -15.17
N PRO A 103 -1.55 -17.59 -15.38
CA PRO A 103 -0.36 -16.89 -14.93
C PRO A 103 -0.16 -15.56 -15.66
N PRO A 104 0.57 -14.58 -15.08
CA PRO A 104 0.76 -13.27 -15.71
C PRO A 104 1.30 -13.29 -17.14
N ASP A 105 2.13 -14.27 -17.47
CA ASP A 105 2.69 -14.44 -18.82
C ASP A 105 1.65 -14.77 -19.90
N ALA A 106 0.47 -15.24 -19.50
CA ALA A 106 -0.65 -15.50 -20.40
C ALA A 106 -1.56 -14.28 -20.59
N TRP A 107 -1.38 -13.20 -19.81
CA TRP A 107 -2.26 -12.04 -19.86
C TRP A 107 -1.96 -11.19 -21.10
N SER A 108 -3.03 -10.75 -21.79
CA SER A 108 -2.88 -9.81 -22.89
C SER A 108 -2.24 -8.51 -22.40
N GLY A 109 -1.22 -7.99 -23.09
CA GLY A 109 -0.57 -6.73 -22.73
C GLY A 109 0.48 -6.84 -21.61
N PHE A 110 0.75 -8.02 -21.05
CA PHE A 110 1.74 -8.18 -19.97
C PHE A 110 3.17 -7.74 -20.37
N GLY A 111 3.54 -7.90 -21.65
CA GLY A 111 4.80 -7.40 -22.21
C GLY A 111 4.79 -5.90 -22.57
N ALA A 112 3.62 -5.27 -22.67
CA ALA A 112 3.45 -3.88 -23.12
C ALA A 112 3.36 -2.91 -21.92
N VAL A 113 4.39 -2.93 -21.08
CA VAL A 113 4.44 -2.14 -19.83
C VAL A 113 5.19 -0.83 -20.01
N LYS A 114 4.89 0.14 -19.15
CA LYS A 114 5.54 1.45 -19.10
C LYS A 114 6.08 1.73 -17.70
N PRO A 115 7.11 2.57 -17.54
CA PRO A 115 7.50 3.06 -16.22
C PRO A 115 6.33 3.73 -15.49
N ALA A 116 6.17 3.44 -14.20
CA ALA A 116 5.13 4.01 -13.36
C ALA A 116 5.58 5.29 -12.62
N ASN A 117 6.83 5.71 -12.79
CA ASN A 117 7.46 6.81 -12.05
C ASN A 117 6.69 8.15 -12.11
N LYS A 118 6.02 8.42 -13.25
CA LYS A 118 5.20 9.64 -13.43
C LYS A 118 3.73 9.48 -13.00
N LYS A 119 3.27 8.27 -12.64
CA LYS A 119 1.94 8.09 -12.06
C LYS A 119 1.90 8.68 -10.65
N ARG A 120 0.73 9.15 -10.23
CA ARG A 120 0.51 9.60 -8.84
C ARG A 120 0.66 8.45 -7.86
N ALA A 121 1.26 8.70 -6.71
CA ALA A 121 1.42 7.71 -5.63
C ALA A 121 0.06 7.13 -5.19
N ARG A 122 -1.00 7.95 -5.19
CA ARG A 122 -2.39 7.52 -4.98
C ARG A 122 -2.80 6.36 -5.87
N THR A 123 -2.48 6.42 -7.16
CA THR A 123 -2.84 5.36 -8.12
C THR A 123 -2.10 4.08 -7.80
N ILE A 124 -0.81 4.18 -7.49
CA ILE A 124 0.05 3.04 -7.16
C ILE A 124 -0.43 2.36 -5.88
N LEU A 125 -0.61 3.13 -4.80
CA LEU A 125 -1.07 2.61 -3.52
C LEU A 125 -2.50 2.07 -3.58
N LYS A 126 -3.38 2.66 -4.39
CA LYS A 126 -4.73 2.10 -4.62
C LYS A 126 -4.66 0.73 -5.29
N THR A 127 -3.77 0.53 -6.27
CA THR A 127 -3.54 -0.78 -6.90
C THR A 127 -2.94 -1.77 -5.92
N VAL A 128 -1.89 -1.40 -5.18
CA VAL A 128 -1.27 -2.25 -4.16
C VAL A 128 -2.31 -2.67 -3.11
N ARG A 129 -3.06 -1.73 -2.56
CA ARG A 129 -4.12 -2.00 -1.58
C ARG A 129 -5.17 -2.95 -2.15
N ASN A 130 -5.67 -2.69 -3.35
CA ASN A 130 -6.71 -3.53 -3.95
C ASN A 130 -6.19 -4.96 -4.19
N ALA A 131 -4.98 -5.08 -4.72
CA ALA A 131 -4.32 -6.37 -4.91
C ALA A 131 -4.21 -7.17 -3.62
N LEU A 132 -3.70 -6.56 -2.55
CA LEU A 132 -3.54 -7.21 -1.25
C LEU A 132 -4.90 -7.59 -0.62
N ALA A 133 -5.91 -6.72 -0.74
CA ALA A 133 -7.22 -6.94 -0.15
C ALA A 133 -8.02 -8.06 -0.84
N HIS A 134 -7.83 -8.25 -2.14
CA HIS A 134 -8.60 -9.21 -2.95
C HIS A 134 -7.79 -10.45 -3.37
N GLY A 135 -6.52 -10.54 -2.97
CA GLY A 135 -5.64 -11.66 -3.37
C GLY A 135 -5.21 -11.60 -4.84
N ASN A 136 -5.33 -10.45 -5.50
CA ASN A 136 -4.87 -10.24 -6.87
C ASN A 136 -3.35 -9.99 -6.88
N VAL A 137 -2.60 -10.97 -6.36
CA VAL A 137 -1.15 -10.94 -6.20
C VAL A 137 -0.54 -12.17 -6.86
N TRP A 138 0.44 -11.96 -7.72
CA TRP A 138 1.24 -13.01 -8.34
C TRP A 138 2.73 -12.74 -8.13
N ALA A 139 3.53 -13.79 -8.24
CA ALA A 139 4.98 -13.74 -8.17
C ALA A 139 5.59 -14.48 -9.36
N ARG A 140 6.74 -14.02 -9.85
CA ARG A 140 7.49 -14.63 -10.96
C ARG A 140 8.96 -14.80 -10.60
N GLY A 141 9.56 -15.88 -11.09
CA GLY A 141 10.96 -16.24 -10.86
C GLY A 141 11.16 -17.30 -9.77
N ASN A 142 12.32 -17.96 -9.79
CA ASN A 142 12.81 -18.84 -8.74
C ASN A 142 14.33 -18.61 -8.55
N PRO A 143 14.77 -17.83 -7.54
CA PRO A 143 13.96 -17.16 -6.51
C PRO A 143 13.02 -16.08 -7.09
N ILE A 144 12.01 -15.67 -6.32
CA ILE A 144 11.02 -14.68 -6.77
C ILE A 144 11.74 -13.36 -7.08
N GLY A 145 11.72 -12.95 -8.35
CA GLY A 145 12.34 -11.72 -8.82
C GLY A 145 11.36 -10.59 -9.11
N GLU A 146 10.07 -10.91 -9.23
CA GLU A 146 9.04 -9.94 -9.61
C GLU A 146 7.71 -10.24 -8.91
N LEU A 147 7.07 -9.18 -8.41
CA LEU A 147 5.70 -9.15 -7.93
C LEU A 147 4.80 -8.52 -8.98
N VAL A 148 3.61 -9.09 -9.17
CA VAL A 148 2.56 -8.54 -10.02
C VAL A 148 1.32 -8.29 -9.17
N LEU A 149 0.87 -7.04 -9.12
CA LEU A 149 -0.23 -6.58 -8.28
C LEU A 149 -1.31 -5.98 -9.18
N ALA A 150 -2.50 -6.58 -9.23
CA ALA A 150 -3.55 -6.13 -10.13
C ALA A 150 -4.76 -5.55 -9.39
N ARG A 151 -5.45 -4.63 -10.06
CA ARG A 151 -6.76 -4.12 -9.66
C ARG A 151 -7.70 -4.07 -10.84
N GLU A 152 -8.98 -4.14 -10.53
CA GLU A 152 -10.05 -3.92 -11.50
C GLU A 152 -10.23 -2.43 -11.81
N ILE A 153 -10.56 -2.12 -13.06
CA ILE A 153 -11.02 -0.81 -13.51
C ILE A 153 -12.48 -0.94 -13.94
N TRP A 154 -13.35 -0.25 -13.19
CA TRP A 154 -14.79 -0.19 -13.43
C TRP A 154 -15.17 1.14 -14.10
N VAL A 155 -16.04 1.08 -15.11
CA VAL A 155 -16.66 2.25 -15.77
C VAL A 155 -18.14 1.96 -15.92
N ASP A 156 -18.99 2.84 -15.39
CA ASP A 156 -20.46 2.68 -15.42
C ASP A 156 -20.92 1.30 -14.94
N GLU A 157 -20.40 0.86 -13.78
CA GLU A 157 -20.68 -0.44 -13.14
C GLU A 157 -20.27 -1.67 -13.97
N LYS A 158 -19.55 -1.48 -15.08
CA LYS A 158 -19.01 -2.56 -15.90
C LYS A 158 -17.50 -2.65 -15.72
N LEU A 159 -17.02 -3.88 -15.50
CA LEU A 159 -15.60 -4.17 -15.51
C LEU A 159 -15.08 -3.92 -16.94
N ARG A 160 -14.18 -2.96 -17.07
CA ARG A 160 -13.62 -2.54 -18.36
C ARG A 160 -12.33 -3.29 -18.68
N GLU A 161 -11.40 -3.25 -17.73
CA GLU A 161 -10.07 -3.86 -17.84
C GLU A 161 -9.46 -3.99 -16.45
N PHE A 162 -8.28 -4.58 -16.37
CA PHE A 162 -7.45 -4.64 -15.17
C PHE A 162 -6.21 -3.78 -15.38
N GLU A 163 -5.83 -3.02 -14.36
CA GLU A 163 -4.51 -2.38 -14.27
C GLU A 163 -3.62 -3.24 -13.38
N PHE A 164 -2.40 -3.53 -13.84
CA PHE A 164 -1.42 -4.24 -13.03
C PHE A 164 -0.14 -3.43 -12.87
N LEU A 165 0.50 -3.60 -11.72
CA LEU A 165 1.84 -3.12 -11.42
C LEU A 165 2.81 -4.30 -11.39
N ARG A 166 4.05 -4.05 -11.82
CA ARG A 166 5.18 -4.95 -11.66
C ARG A 166 6.28 -4.24 -10.88
N ALA A 167 6.88 -4.93 -9.94
CA ALA A 167 8.01 -4.43 -9.18
C ALA A 167 8.88 -5.59 -8.69
N SER A 168 10.17 -5.33 -8.48
CA SER A 168 11.02 -6.28 -7.74
C SER A 168 10.58 -6.34 -6.26
N PRO A 169 10.86 -7.44 -5.53
CA PRO A 169 10.68 -7.47 -4.08
C PRO A 169 11.43 -6.33 -3.37
N GLN A 170 12.59 -5.92 -3.87
CA GLN A 170 13.38 -4.83 -3.33
C GLN A 170 12.67 -3.47 -3.49
N ALA A 171 12.11 -3.19 -4.67
CA ALA A 171 11.34 -1.98 -4.92
C ALA A 171 10.06 -1.94 -4.09
N PHE A 172 9.39 -3.10 -3.92
CA PHE A 172 8.23 -3.23 -3.03
C PHE A 172 8.60 -2.98 -1.57
N ARG A 173 9.74 -3.50 -1.11
CA ARG A 173 10.27 -3.20 0.22
C ARG A 173 10.56 -1.71 0.40
N GLY A 174 11.18 -1.06 -0.59
CA GLY A 174 11.43 0.38 -0.56
C GLY A 174 10.15 1.19 -0.41
N LEU A 175 9.07 0.81 -1.11
CA LEU A 175 7.75 1.40 -0.93
C LEU A 175 7.25 1.29 0.52
N LEU A 176 7.40 0.12 1.15
CA LEU A 176 6.97 -0.09 2.53
C LEU A 176 7.81 0.74 3.52
N ASP A 177 9.13 0.78 3.35
CA ASP A 177 10.00 1.59 4.22
C ASP A 177 9.62 3.08 4.12
N THR A 178 9.45 3.61 2.91
CA THR A 178 8.98 4.99 2.71
C THR A 178 7.61 5.24 3.33
N TRP A 179 6.68 4.30 3.17
CA TRP A 179 5.35 4.36 3.77
C TRP A 179 5.41 4.44 5.30
N PHE A 180 6.15 3.53 5.94
CA PHE A 180 6.27 3.49 7.40
C PHE A 180 7.00 4.72 7.96
N ASP A 181 8.03 5.20 7.27
CA ASP A 181 8.74 6.43 7.65
C ASP A 181 7.84 7.66 7.52
N GLY A 182 6.98 7.70 6.50
CA GLY A 182 5.95 8.73 6.33
C GLY A 182 5.00 8.76 7.52
N LEU A 183 4.48 7.60 7.93
CA LEU A 183 3.60 7.48 9.10
C LEU A 183 4.28 7.86 10.42
N LYS A 184 5.59 7.57 10.56
CA LYS A 184 6.37 7.94 11.74
C LYS A 184 6.48 9.46 11.93
N LYS A 185 6.55 10.21 10.83
CA LYS A 185 6.67 11.68 10.82
C LYS A 185 5.34 12.39 11.10
N GLN A 186 4.21 11.69 10.97
CA GLN A 186 2.92 12.28 11.29
C GLN A 186 2.84 12.60 12.78
N ASP A 187 2.63 13.87 13.08
CA ASP A 187 2.39 14.31 14.44
C ASP A 187 0.97 13.91 14.86
N ILE A 188 0.86 12.67 15.34
CA ILE A 188 -0.36 12.19 15.98
C ILE A 188 -0.33 12.64 17.43
N ASN A 189 -0.39 13.96 17.63
CA ASN A 189 -0.80 14.47 18.92
C ASN A 189 -2.23 14.02 19.14
N HIS A 190 -2.42 13.16 20.13
CA HIS A 190 -3.76 12.86 20.65
C HIS A 190 -4.29 14.17 21.20
N ILE A 191 -4.93 14.99 20.37
CA ILE A 191 -5.83 16.02 20.88
C ILE A 191 -6.81 15.24 21.74
N ALA A 192 -6.77 15.53 23.04
CA ALA A 192 -7.72 15.03 24.02
C ALA A 192 -9.10 15.63 23.71
N GLY A 193 -9.68 15.27 22.57
CA GLY A 193 -11.06 15.56 22.19
C GLY A 193 -12.00 14.61 22.91
N ALA A 194 -11.87 14.54 24.24
CA ALA A 194 -12.80 13.87 25.13
C ALA A 194 -13.85 14.83 25.69
N VAL A 195 -14.05 16.00 25.08
CA VAL A 195 -15.00 17.00 25.57
C VAL A 195 -15.81 17.53 24.40
N ALA A 196 -16.99 16.96 24.16
CA ALA A 196 -18.19 17.57 23.55
C ALA A 196 -19.13 16.55 22.87
N LEU A 197 -19.38 15.37 23.48
CA LEU A 197 -20.47 14.48 23.02
C LEU A 197 -21.54 14.19 24.08
N ASP A 198 -21.56 14.90 25.21
CA ASP A 198 -22.48 14.61 26.33
C ASP A 198 -23.39 15.79 26.78
N GLU A 199 -23.55 16.86 25.98
CA GLU A 199 -24.50 17.96 26.31
C GLU A 199 -25.66 18.13 25.32
N ALA A 200 -26.13 17.03 24.70
CA ALA A 200 -27.32 17.07 23.85
C ALA A 200 -28.19 15.81 23.96
N ALA A 201 -28.40 15.31 25.18
CA ALA A 201 -29.44 14.32 25.51
C ALA A 201 -30.45 14.90 26.49
#